data_AF-A0A482UST4-F1
#
_entry.id   AF-A0A482UST4-F1
#
_cell.length_a   1.000
_cell.length_b   1.000
_cell.length_c   1.000
_cell.angle_alpha   90.00
_cell.angle_beta   90.00
_cell.angle_gamma   90.00
#
_symmetry.space_group_name_H-M   'P 1'
#
loop_
_entity.id
_entity.type
_entity.pdbx_description
1 polymer ?
#
loop_
_entity_poly.entity_id
_entity_poly.type
_entity_poly.pdbx_seq_one_letter_code
_entity_poly.pdbx_strand_id
1 'polypeptide(L)'
;MHHPPYIRYDGINKRPSSLFFGMVNQGVIGSLQAVTAFPLERAIMLRERASGSYSTSSYFMARTLVDSITILWPPIVFSCICYWSIGYQYNVGKFFIYTMFHVLDAFAATALATLVVCTCVSIERSTVVLSFLFEVTRLFGGLYTSPALLGDYGDWRFADALSYIKYAYVGVALNELTDLEYDCPPGKCVSVLLCWCECLGIT
;
A
#
# COMPACT_ATOMS: atom_id res chain seq x y z
N MET A 1 1.88 -26.04 -24.51
CA MET A 1 0.67 -25.22 -24.70
C MET A 1 0.15 -24.85 -23.32
N HIS A 2 0.57 -23.71 -22.77
CA HIS A 2 -0.04 -23.15 -21.57
C HIS A 2 -1.30 -22.42 -22.03
N HIS A 3 -2.47 -23.02 -21.83
CA HIS A 3 -3.73 -22.28 -21.98
C HIS A 3 -3.75 -21.16 -20.92
N PRO A 4 -4.14 -19.93 -21.27
CA PRO A 4 -4.31 -18.88 -20.27
C PRO A 4 -5.31 -19.35 -19.21
N PRO A 5 -5.06 -19.10 -17.91
CA PRO A 5 -5.94 -19.56 -16.85
C PRO A 5 -7.29 -18.84 -16.97
N TYR A 6 -8.32 -19.58 -17.37
CA TYR A 6 -9.68 -19.07 -17.48
C TYR A 6 -10.25 -18.78 -16.09
N ILE A 7 -10.79 -17.58 -15.88
CA ILE A 7 -11.39 -17.18 -14.60
C ILE A 7 -12.89 -17.09 -14.75
N ARG A 8 -13.60 -17.84 -13.90
CA ARG A 8 -15.06 -17.77 -13.79
C ARG A 8 -15.49 -16.37 -13.31
N TYR A 9 -16.60 -15.86 -13.84
CA TYR A 9 -17.15 -14.54 -13.54
C TYR A 9 -17.24 -14.18 -12.03
N ASP A 10 -17.46 -15.16 -11.16
CA ASP A 10 -17.50 -14.98 -9.69
C ASP A 10 -16.17 -14.49 -9.09
N GLY A 11 -15.04 -14.74 -9.76
CA GLY A 11 -13.70 -14.34 -9.32
C GLY A 11 -13.30 -12.93 -9.75
N ILE A 12 -13.97 -12.36 -10.75
CA ILE A 12 -13.62 -11.07 -11.36
C ILE A 12 -13.74 -9.93 -10.34
N ASN A 13 -14.82 -9.90 -9.58
CA ASN A 13 -15.05 -8.83 -8.59
C ASN A 13 -14.25 -9.02 -7.30
N LYS A 14 -13.80 -10.25 -7.00
CA LYS A 14 -13.11 -10.57 -5.73
C LYS A 14 -11.62 -10.22 -5.76
N ARG A 15 -11.00 -10.32 -6.94
CA ARG A 15 -9.56 -10.08 -7.12
C ARG A 15 -9.15 -8.63 -6.81
N PRO A 16 -9.78 -7.57 -7.38
CA PRO A 16 -9.43 -6.19 -7.08
C PRO A 16 -9.52 -5.87 -5.57
N SER A 17 -10.60 -6.30 -4.91
CA SER A 17 -10.77 -6.11 -3.47
C SER A 17 -9.70 -6.83 -2.65
N SER A 18 -9.31 -8.05 -3.04
CA SER A 18 -8.25 -8.80 -2.35
C SER A 18 -6.88 -8.12 -2.46
N LEU A 19 -6.55 -7.55 -3.62
CA LEU A 19 -5.30 -6.83 -3.84
C LEU A 19 -5.25 -5.56 -3.01
N PHE A 20 -6.35 -4.79 -3.00
CA PHE A 20 -6.47 -3.58 -2.19
C PHE A 20 -6.34 -3.87 -0.69
N PHE A 21 -7.02 -4.91 -0.19
CA PHE A 21 -6.90 -5.33 1.21
C PHE A 21 -5.45 -5.71 1.56
N GLY A 22 -4.76 -6.40 0.64
CA GLY A 22 -3.35 -6.73 0.80
C GLY A 22 -2.48 -5.50 1.04
N MET A 23 -2.58 -4.48 0.17
CA MET A 23 -1.81 -3.23 0.30
C MET A 23 -2.12 -2.55 1.64
N VAL A 24 -3.40 -2.35 1.93
CA VAL A 24 -3.84 -1.66 3.16
C VAL A 24 -3.31 -2.33 4.43
N ASN A 25 -3.29 -3.67 4.48
CA ASN A 25 -2.84 -4.40 5.65
C ASN A 25 -1.34 -4.13 5.95
N GLN A 26 -0.49 -4.13 4.93
CA GLN A 26 0.93 -3.87 5.13
C GLN A 26 1.20 -2.48 5.71
N GLY A 27 0.48 -1.46 5.24
CA GLY A 27 0.59 -0.11 5.80
C GLY A 27 0.21 -0.01 7.29
N VAL A 28 -0.77 -0.79 7.75
CA VAL A 28 -1.19 -0.82 9.16
C VAL A 28 -0.13 -1.48 10.04
N ILE A 29 0.47 -2.59 9.60
CA ILE A 29 1.52 -3.28 10.36
C ILE A 29 2.75 -2.38 10.53
N GLY A 30 3.21 -1.76 9.44
CA GLY A 30 4.38 -0.90 9.48
C GLY A 30 4.19 0.33 10.37
N SER A 31 3.01 0.92 10.34
CA SER A 31 2.73 2.11 11.13
C SER A 31 2.61 1.85 12.63
N LEU A 32 2.07 0.69 13.03
CA LEU A 32 1.99 0.30 14.44
C LEU A 32 3.40 0.19 15.06
N GLN A 33 4.37 -0.34 14.30
CA GLN A 33 5.76 -0.40 14.74
C GLN A 33 6.36 1.00 14.95
N ALA A 34 6.14 1.92 14.02
CA ALA A 34 6.66 3.29 14.12
C ALA A 34 6.06 4.07 15.30
N VAL A 35 4.75 3.97 15.52
CA VAL A 35 4.05 4.72 16.58
C VAL A 35 4.43 4.27 17.99
N THR A 36 4.72 2.97 18.17
CA THR A 36 5.02 2.42 19.49
C THR A 36 6.50 2.53 19.85
N ALA A 37 7.41 2.29 18.90
CA ALA A 37 8.85 2.29 19.17
C ALA A 37 9.44 3.71 19.25
N PHE A 38 9.06 4.59 18.34
CA PHE A 38 9.74 5.88 18.18
C PHE A 38 9.62 6.82 19.40
N PRO A 39 8.44 6.97 20.06
CA PRO A 39 8.33 7.85 21.23
C PRO A 39 9.20 7.41 22.41
N LEU A 40 9.32 6.08 22.61
CA LEU A 40 10.15 5.51 23.66
C LEU A 40 11.62 5.85 23.44
N GLU A 41 12.11 5.69 22.21
CA GLU A 41 13.49 5.95 21.86
C GLU A 41 13.83 7.43 21.83
N ARG A 42 12.87 8.29 21.45
CA ARG A 42 13.03 9.75 21.48
C ARG A 42 13.39 10.26 22.87
N ALA A 43 12.81 9.71 23.94
CA ALA A 43 13.13 10.11 25.31
C ALA A 43 14.59 9.79 25.67
N ILE A 44 15.08 8.63 25.25
CA ILE A 44 16.47 8.21 25.44
C ILE A 44 17.40 9.11 24.62
N MET A 45 17.04 9.38 23.37
CA MET A 45 17.83 10.20 22.44
C MET A 45 18.01 11.64 22.95
N LEU A 46 16.99 12.24 23.55
CA LEU A 46 17.11 13.57 24.14
C LEU A 46 18.08 13.58 25.34
N ARG A 47 18.10 12.51 26.14
CA ARG A 47 19.01 12.35 27.27
C ARG A 47 20.46 12.18 26.82
N GLU A 48 20.73 11.32 25.84
CA GLU A 48 22.09 11.06 25.33
C GLU A 48 22.63 12.24 24.52
N ARG A 49 21.74 13.00 23.87
CA ARG A 49 22.12 14.26 23.23
C ARG A 49 22.51 15.32 24.27
N ALA A 50 21.82 15.39 25.41
CA ALA A 50 22.16 16.32 26.48
C ALA A 50 23.54 16.01 27.11
N SER A 51 23.99 14.75 27.08
CA SER A 51 25.36 14.37 27.47
C SER A 51 26.40 14.56 26.36
N GLY A 52 26.01 15.04 25.18
CA GLY A 52 26.92 15.27 24.05
C GLY A 52 27.41 14.01 23.35
N SER A 53 26.71 12.88 23.49
CA SER A 53 27.16 11.58 22.98
C SER A 53 27.10 11.46 21.46
N TYR A 54 26.09 12.05 20.79
CA TYR A 54 25.94 12.03 19.33
C TYR A 54 25.02 13.14 18.80
N SER A 55 25.07 13.38 17.48
CA SER A 55 24.23 14.36 16.79
C SER A 55 22.90 13.77 16.33
N THR A 56 21.87 14.61 16.19
CA THR A 56 20.53 14.18 15.72
C THR A 56 20.57 13.49 14.36
N SER A 57 21.41 13.96 13.42
CA SER A 57 21.50 13.37 12.08
C SER A 57 22.06 11.95 12.11
N SER A 58 23.09 11.69 12.92
CA SER A 58 23.68 10.35 13.06
C SER A 58 22.68 9.33 13.61
N TYR A 59 21.85 9.74 14.57
CA TYR A 59 20.78 8.93 15.12
C TYR A 59 19.70 8.61 14.08
N PHE A 60 19.21 9.61 13.35
CA PHE A 60 18.17 9.39 12.33
C PHE A 60 18.64 8.46 11.22
N MET A 61 19.90 8.58 10.78
CA MET A 61 20.47 7.68 9.76
C MET A 61 20.55 6.23 10.28
N ALA A 62 21.07 6.02 11.49
CA ALA A 62 21.15 4.70 12.09
C ALA A 62 19.76 4.07 12.28
N ARG A 63 18.81 4.86 12.80
CA ARG A 63 17.42 4.43 12.99
C ARG A 63 16.76 4.03 11.68
N THR A 64 16.88 4.87 10.64
CA THR A 64 16.27 4.61 9.33
C THR A 64 16.83 3.34 8.70
N LEU A 65 18.13 3.08 8.83
CA LEU A 65 18.75 1.84 8.35
C LEU A 65 18.20 0.61 9.08
N VAL A 66 18.10 0.64 10.41
CA VAL A 66 17.56 -0.47 11.20
C VAL A 66 16.08 -0.72 10.87
N ASP A 67 15.29 0.35 10.78
CA ASP A 67 13.87 0.25 10.42
C ASP A 67 13.69 -0.29 9.00
N SER A 68 14.54 0.13 8.04
CA SER A 68 14.47 -0.36 6.66
C SER A 68 14.71 -1.86 6.52
N ILE A 69 15.59 -2.43 7.35
CA ILE A 69 15.86 -3.86 7.35
C ILE A 69 14.72 -4.61 8.03
N THR A 70 14.17 -4.04 9.11
CA THR A 70 13.11 -4.68 9.90
C THR A 70 11.78 -4.71 9.15
N ILE A 71 11.45 -3.64 8.43
CA ILE A 71 10.19 -3.51 7.67
C ILE A 71 10.16 -4.36 6.41
N LEU A 72 11.31 -4.84 5.94
CA LEU A 72 11.42 -5.63 4.71
C LEU A 72 10.82 -7.04 4.85
N TRP A 73 10.92 -7.65 6.03
CA TRP A 73 10.52 -9.04 6.24
C TRP A 73 9.01 -9.29 6.21
N PRO A 74 8.17 -8.51 6.93
CA PRO A 74 6.71 -8.73 6.94
C PRO A 74 6.04 -8.76 5.54
N PRO A 75 6.28 -7.80 4.63
CA PRO A 75 5.64 -7.79 3.32
C PRO A 75 6.10 -8.96 2.44
N ILE A 76 7.35 -9.41 2.55
CA ILE A 76 7.85 -10.56 1.79
C ILE A 76 7.18 -11.86 2.27
N VAL A 77 7.09 -12.08 3.58
CA VAL A 77 6.45 -13.28 4.12
C VAL A 77 4.97 -13.30 3.79
N PHE A 78 4.30 -12.15 3.93
CA PHE A 78 2.89 -12.01 3.56
C PHE A 78 2.66 -12.24 2.07
N SER A 79 3.48 -11.65 1.19
CA SER A 79 3.33 -11.83 -0.25
C SER A 79 3.53 -13.28 -0.66
N CYS A 80 4.51 -13.98 -0.08
CA CYS A 80 4.72 -15.40 -0.32
C CYS A 80 3.47 -16.23 0.02
N ILE A 81 2.86 -16.00 1.18
CA ILE A 81 1.70 -16.80 1.62
C ILE A 81 0.44 -16.42 0.84
N CYS A 82 0.12 -15.13 0.76
CA CYS A 82 -1.11 -14.64 0.15
C CYS A 82 -1.16 -14.86 -1.36
N TYR A 83 -0.01 -14.79 -2.05
CA TYR A 83 0.01 -14.93 -3.50
C TYR A 83 -0.42 -16.34 -3.94
N TRP A 84 0.12 -17.35 -3.27
CA TRP A 84 -0.23 -18.75 -3.53
C TRP A 84 -1.58 -19.14 -2.97
N SER A 85 -2.02 -18.58 -1.84
CA SER A 85 -3.30 -18.96 -1.21
C SER A 85 -4.52 -18.43 -1.98
N ILE A 86 -4.42 -17.24 -2.57
CA ILE A 86 -5.50 -16.64 -3.36
C ILE A 86 -5.54 -17.24 -4.79
N GLY A 87 -4.41 -17.80 -5.25
CA GLY A 87 -4.30 -18.35 -6.59
C GLY A 87 -4.24 -17.27 -7.66
N TYR A 88 -3.34 -16.30 -7.48
CA TYR A 88 -3.00 -15.33 -8.54
C TYR A 88 -2.26 -16.02 -9.70
N GLN A 89 -1.99 -15.28 -10.78
CA GLN A 89 -1.36 -15.86 -11.97
C GLN A 89 -0.02 -16.55 -11.65
N TYR A 90 0.20 -17.76 -12.16
CA TYR A 90 1.42 -18.53 -11.92
C TYR A 90 2.60 -18.03 -12.79
N ASN A 91 3.05 -16.79 -12.56
CA ASN A 91 4.17 -16.18 -13.26
C ASN A 91 5.17 -15.57 -12.27
N VAL A 92 6.42 -16.00 -12.35
CA VAL A 92 7.50 -15.57 -11.45
C VAL A 92 7.75 -14.06 -11.54
N GLY A 93 7.69 -13.47 -12.73
CA GLY A 93 7.87 -12.02 -12.92
C GLY A 93 6.77 -11.22 -12.24
N LYS A 94 5.51 -11.68 -12.37
CA LYS A 94 4.35 -11.02 -11.75
C LYS A 94 4.38 -11.13 -10.22
N PHE A 95 4.88 -12.24 -9.67
CA PHE A 95 5.10 -12.40 -8.23
C PHE A 95 6.14 -11.41 -7.67
N PHE A 96 7.27 -11.21 -8.38
CA PHE A 96 8.29 -10.27 -7.93
C PHE A 96 7.80 -8.81 -7.97
N ILE A 97 7.07 -8.43 -9.01
CA ILE A 97 6.45 -7.10 -9.11
C ILE A 97 5.44 -6.90 -7.97
N TYR A 98 4.58 -7.89 -7.72
CA TYR A 98 3.63 -7.88 -6.60
C TYR A 98 4.33 -7.67 -5.24
N THR A 99 5.41 -8.41 -4.99
CA THR A 99 6.17 -8.31 -3.74
C THR A 99 6.88 -6.96 -3.62
N MET A 100 7.44 -6.44 -4.72
CA MET A 100 8.10 -5.13 -4.75
C MET A 100 7.13 -4.00 -4.37
N PHE A 101 5.91 -4.00 -4.91
CA PHE A 101 4.90 -2.99 -4.55
C PHE A 101 4.48 -3.08 -3.08
N HIS A 102 4.33 -4.28 -2.52
CA HIS A 102 4.08 -4.46 -1.07
C HIS A 102 5.20 -3.90 -0.20
N VAL A 103 6.45 -4.12 -0.60
CA VAL A 103 7.61 -3.57 0.12
C VAL A 103 7.60 -2.05 0.05
N LEU A 104 7.41 -1.47 -1.14
CA LEU A 104 7.35 -0.02 -1.32
C LEU A 104 6.19 0.63 -0.55
N ASP A 105 5.04 -0.03 -0.49
CA ASP A 105 3.87 0.43 0.28
C ASP A 105 4.19 0.46 1.79
N ALA A 106 4.83 -0.59 2.32
CA ALA A 106 5.27 -0.63 3.71
C ALA A 106 6.29 0.48 4.03
N PHE A 107 7.24 0.76 3.12
CA PHE A 107 8.18 1.88 3.25
C PHE A 107 7.47 3.24 3.24
N ALA A 108 6.50 3.45 2.36
CA ALA A 108 5.74 4.69 2.28
C ALA A 108 4.89 4.92 3.55
N ALA A 109 4.21 3.87 4.03
CA ALA A 109 3.42 3.93 5.25
C ALA A 109 4.26 4.22 6.49
N THR A 110 5.43 3.60 6.62
CA THR A 110 6.35 3.85 7.74
C THR A 110 6.99 5.23 7.69
N ALA A 111 7.32 5.75 6.51
CA ALA A 111 7.79 7.12 6.35
C ALA A 111 6.72 8.13 6.80
N LEU A 112 5.46 7.93 6.39
CA LEU A 112 4.34 8.79 6.81
C LEU A 112 4.11 8.71 8.32
N ALA A 113 4.12 7.50 8.88
CA ALA A 113 3.98 7.30 10.33
C ALA A 113 5.08 8.00 11.11
N THR A 114 6.34 7.85 10.68
CA THR A 114 7.49 8.48 11.33
C THR A 114 7.40 10.01 11.28
N LEU A 115 6.93 10.58 10.15
CA LEU A 115 6.70 12.03 10.03
C LEU A 115 5.68 12.54 11.05
N VAL A 116 4.55 11.83 11.21
CA VAL A 116 3.51 12.19 12.17
C VAL A 116 4.01 12.08 13.61
N VAL A 117 4.76 11.02 13.92
CA VAL A 117 5.29 10.82 15.28
C VAL A 117 6.41 11.82 15.60
N CYS A 118 7.19 12.26 14.62
CA CYS A 118 8.18 13.32 14.81
C CYS A 118 7.55 14.69 15.09
N THR A 119 6.40 14.98 14.49
CA THR A 119 5.72 16.28 14.62
C THR A 119 4.89 16.38 15.90
N CYS A 120 4.33 15.26 16.36
CA CYS A 120 3.48 15.22 17.55
C CYS A 120 4.26 14.83 18.81
N VAL A 121 4.05 15.57 19.91
CA VAL A 121 4.76 15.32 21.19
C VAL A 121 4.12 14.19 22.01
N SER A 122 2.80 14.00 21.89
CA SER A 122 2.04 12.95 22.60
C SER A 122 1.66 11.82 21.67
N ILE A 123 1.82 10.58 22.14
CA ILE A 123 1.46 9.34 21.45
C ILE A 123 -0.02 9.34 21.06
N GLU A 124 -0.89 9.80 21.97
CA GLU A 124 -2.34 9.87 21.77
C GLU A 124 -2.73 10.80 20.61
N ARG A 125 -1.99 11.89 20.43
CA ARG A 125 -2.24 12.81 19.31
C ARG A 125 -1.72 12.22 18.01
N SER A 126 -0.53 11.61 18.04
CA SER A 126 0.07 10.96 16.88
C SER A 126 -0.82 9.85 16.31
N THR A 127 -1.42 9.02 17.17
CA THR A 127 -2.30 7.92 16.74
C THR A 127 -3.55 8.44 16.04
N VAL A 128 -4.20 9.48 16.56
CA VAL A 128 -5.40 10.07 15.97
C VAL A 128 -5.08 10.71 14.61
N VAL A 129 -4.03 11.53 14.55
CA VAL A 129 -3.62 12.20 13.30
C VAL A 129 -3.20 11.17 12.25
N LEU A 130 -2.43 10.16 12.64
CA LEU A 130 -1.98 9.12 11.72
C LEU A 130 -3.15 8.29 11.18
N SER A 131 -4.09 7.91 12.05
CA SER A 131 -5.29 7.17 11.64
C SER A 131 -6.09 7.98 10.62
N PHE A 132 -6.29 9.27 10.87
CA PHE A 132 -6.98 10.16 9.94
C PHE A 132 -6.28 10.23 8.57
N LEU A 133 -4.95 10.44 8.55
CA LEU A 133 -4.19 10.51 7.31
C LEU A 133 -4.23 9.19 6.53
N PHE A 134 -4.14 8.05 7.21
CA PHE A 134 -4.25 6.75 6.53
C PHE A 134 -5.62 6.51 5.93
N GLU A 135 -6.71 6.83 6.65
CA GLU A 135 -8.04 6.69 6.10
C GLU A 135 -8.25 7.59 4.87
N VAL A 136 -7.72 8.82 4.88
CA VAL A 136 -7.75 9.70 3.70
C VAL A 136 -7.00 9.06 2.53
N THR A 137 -5.77 8.58 2.74
CA THR A 137 -5.01 7.92 1.66
C THR A 137 -5.69 6.66 1.15
N ARG A 138 -6.36 5.90 2.03
CA ARG A 138 -7.09 4.68 1.68
C ARG A 138 -8.35 4.98 0.88
N LEU A 139 -9.09 6.03 1.24
CA LEU A 139 -10.28 6.46 0.51
C LEU A 139 -9.94 6.78 -0.95
N PHE A 140 -8.85 7.52 -1.17
CA PHE A 140 -8.32 7.83 -2.50
C PHE A 140 -7.40 6.74 -3.08
N GLY A 141 -7.42 5.51 -2.54
CA GLY A 141 -6.53 4.42 -2.94
C GLY A 141 -6.90 3.75 -4.28
N GLY A 142 -7.72 4.39 -5.11
CA GLY A 142 -8.17 3.88 -6.42
C GLY A 142 -9.36 2.92 -6.36
N LEU A 143 -9.46 2.02 -5.36
CA LEU A 143 -10.62 1.10 -5.32
C LEU A 143 -11.95 1.81 -5.01
N TYR A 144 -11.98 2.69 -4.00
CA TYR A 144 -13.22 3.36 -3.56
C TYR A 144 -13.57 4.58 -4.41
N THR A 145 -12.56 5.36 -4.78
CA THR A 145 -12.71 6.52 -5.64
C THR A 145 -12.02 6.23 -6.96
N SER A 146 -12.81 6.04 -8.01
CA SER A 146 -12.27 5.87 -9.36
C SER A 146 -11.88 7.25 -9.93
N PRO A 147 -10.84 7.31 -10.79
CA PRO A 147 -10.47 8.53 -11.51
C PRO A 147 -11.64 9.13 -12.31
N ALA A 148 -12.57 8.28 -12.78
CA ALA A 148 -13.75 8.69 -13.52
C ALA A 148 -14.75 9.47 -12.66
N LEU A 149 -14.98 9.05 -11.41
CA LEU A 149 -15.82 9.81 -10.46
C LEU A 149 -15.14 11.12 -10.00
N LEU A 150 -13.81 11.18 -10.06
CA LEU A 150 -13.06 12.36 -9.62
C LEU A 150 -13.06 13.49 -10.65
N GLY A 151 -13.40 13.20 -11.92
CA GLY A 151 -13.53 14.21 -12.98
C GLY A 151 -14.59 15.29 -12.69
N ASP A 152 -15.65 14.93 -11.95
CA ASP A 152 -16.73 15.85 -11.56
C ASP A 152 -16.34 16.77 -10.38
N TYR A 153 -15.32 16.39 -9.59
CA TYR A 153 -14.87 17.12 -8.40
C TYR A 153 -13.38 17.46 -8.49
N GLY A 154 -13.04 18.38 -9.39
CA GLY A 154 -11.66 18.80 -9.69
C GLY A 154 -10.84 19.31 -8.48
N ASP A 155 -11.50 19.82 -7.44
CA ASP A 155 -10.82 20.33 -6.24
C ASP A 155 -10.12 19.24 -5.42
N TRP A 156 -10.56 17.98 -5.49
CA TRP A 156 -9.99 16.86 -4.72
C TRP A 156 -8.90 16.09 -5.45
N ARG A 157 -8.51 16.55 -6.65
CA ARG A 157 -7.50 15.89 -7.49
C ARG A 157 -6.10 15.87 -6.86
N PHE A 158 -5.81 16.82 -5.98
CA PHE A 158 -4.55 16.83 -5.22
C PHE A 158 -4.48 15.68 -4.20
N ALA A 159 -5.58 15.36 -3.53
CA ALA A 159 -5.64 14.31 -2.52
C ALA A 159 -5.48 12.93 -3.16
N ASP A 160 -6.06 12.76 -4.35
CA ASP A 160 -5.84 11.58 -5.18
C ASP A 160 -4.38 11.45 -5.64
N ALA A 161 -3.76 12.54 -6.10
CA ALA A 161 -2.35 12.54 -6.50
C ALA A 161 -1.37 12.29 -5.34
N LEU A 162 -1.75 12.64 -4.11
CA LEU A 162 -0.90 12.48 -2.93
C LEU A 162 -0.96 11.06 -2.32
N SER A 163 -1.98 10.26 -2.66
CA SER A 163 -2.16 8.93 -2.07
C SER A 163 -1.13 7.92 -2.61
N TYR A 164 -0.24 7.45 -1.73
CA TYR A 164 0.71 6.38 -2.06
C TYR A 164 0.02 5.04 -2.32
N ILE A 165 -1.06 4.73 -1.60
CA ILE A 165 -1.84 3.49 -1.73
C ILE A 165 -2.41 3.36 -3.14
N LYS A 166 -2.83 4.47 -3.76
CA LYS A 166 -3.34 4.47 -5.13
C LYS A 166 -2.31 3.90 -6.10
N TYR A 167 -1.08 4.40 -6.05
CA TYR A 167 -0.01 3.95 -6.95
C TYR A 167 0.38 2.50 -6.71
N ALA A 168 0.43 2.06 -5.45
CA ALA A 168 0.69 0.67 -5.10
C ALA A 168 -0.43 -0.26 -5.62
N TYR A 169 -1.69 0.08 -5.33
CA TYR A 169 -2.84 -0.71 -5.76
C TYR A 169 -2.97 -0.77 -7.29
N VAL A 170 -2.86 0.36 -8.00
CA VAL A 170 -2.97 0.38 -9.46
C VAL A 170 -1.82 -0.40 -10.11
N GLY A 171 -0.59 -0.28 -9.61
CA GLY A 171 0.55 -1.04 -10.13
C GLY A 171 0.37 -2.54 -9.99
N VAL A 172 -0.11 -2.98 -8.83
CA VAL A 172 -0.41 -4.40 -8.56
C VAL A 172 -1.61 -4.90 -9.35
N ALA A 173 -2.66 -4.08 -9.47
CA ALA A 173 -3.84 -4.40 -10.25
C ALA A 173 -3.49 -4.58 -11.73
N LEU A 174 -2.72 -3.66 -12.33
CA LEU A 174 -2.26 -3.80 -13.71
C LEU A 174 -1.43 -5.07 -13.89
N ASN A 175 -0.47 -5.33 -13.00
CA ASN A 175 0.36 -6.53 -13.07
C ASN A 175 -0.44 -7.85 -13.08
N GLU A 176 -1.47 -7.96 -12.25
CA GLU A 176 -2.29 -9.18 -12.13
C GLU A 176 -3.41 -9.29 -13.17
N LEU A 177 -4.00 -8.16 -13.58
CA LEU A 177 -5.20 -8.15 -14.42
C LEU A 177 -4.89 -8.16 -15.92
N THR A 178 -3.69 -7.77 -16.33
CA THR A 178 -3.23 -7.91 -17.71
C THR A 178 -3.04 -9.41 -18.06
N ASP A 179 -3.36 -9.78 -19.30
CA ASP A 179 -3.27 -11.16 -19.84
C ASP A 179 -4.28 -12.17 -19.29
N LEU A 180 -5.41 -11.71 -18.72
CA LEU A 180 -6.50 -12.59 -18.29
C LEU A 180 -7.62 -12.65 -19.33
N GLU A 181 -7.98 -13.87 -19.73
CA GLU A 181 -9.20 -14.13 -20.50
C GLU A 181 -10.35 -14.49 -19.55
N TYR A 182 -11.48 -13.78 -19.70
CA TYR A 182 -12.66 -13.93 -18.85
C TYR A 182 -13.77 -14.64 -19.60
N ASP A 183 -14.30 -15.73 -19.04
CA ASP A 183 -15.47 -16.42 -19.60
C ASP A 183 -16.74 -15.76 -19.07
N CYS A 184 -17.37 -14.94 -19.93
CA CYS A 184 -18.53 -14.13 -19.56
C CYS A 184 -19.81 -14.67 -20.19
N PRO A 185 -20.83 -15.07 -19.40
CA PRO A 185 -22.13 -15.42 -19.96
C PRO A 185 -22.81 -14.19 -20.59
N PRO A 186 -23.53 -14.35 -21.71
CA PRO A 186 -24.16 -13.24 -22.41
C PRO A 186 -25.16 -12.51 -21.50
N GLY A 187 -25.02 -11.19 -21.39
CA GLY A 187 -25.94 -10.30 -20.65
C GLY A 187 -25.56 -9.99 -19.18
N LYS A 188 -24.44 -10.51 -18.66
CA LYS A 188 -23.96 -10.18 -17.29
C LYS A 188 -22.62 -9.45 -17.23
N CYS A 189 -22.04 -9.11 -18.38
CA CYS A 189 -20.80 -8.35 -18.44
C CYS A 189 -21.06 -6.85 -18.24
N VAL A 190 -21.15 -6.42 -16.98
CA VAL A 190 -20.80 -5.06 -16.59
C VAL A 190 -19.73 -5.22 -15.52
N SER A 191 -18.48 -5.39 -15.95
CA SER A 191 -17.35 -5.41 -15.01
C SER A 191 -16.93 -3.97 -14.76
N VAL A 192 -16.76 -3.62 -13.47
CA VAL A 192 -16.13 -2.37 -13.02
C VAL A 192 -14.72 -2.21 -13.64
N LEU A 193 -14.12 -3.31 -14.10
CA LEU A 193 -12.81 -3.42 -14.72
C LEU A 193 -12.74 -2.94 -16.18
N LEU A 194 -13.77 -3.14 -17.01
CA LEU A 194 -13.80 -2.61 -18.38
C LEU A 194 -13.83 -1.07 -18.37
N CYS A 195 -14.61 -0.48 -17.48
CA CYS A 195 -14.64 0.97 -17.26
C CYS A 195 -13.30 1.50 -16.73
N TRP A 196 -12.58 0.72 -15.91
CA TRP A 196 -11.26 1.09 -15.39
C TRP A 196 -10.15 1.07 -16.45
N CYS A 197 -10.14 0.09 -17.35
CA CYS A 197 -9.14 -0.01 -18.43
C CYS A 197 -9.39 1.04 -19.52
N GLU A 198 -10.66 1.30 -19.87
CA GLU A 198 -11.04 2.40 -20.78
C GLU A 198 -10.74 3.78 -20.17
N CYS A 199 -10.96 3.99 -18.87
CA CYS A 199 -10.66 5.28 -18.21
C CYS A 199 -9.16 5.57 -18.03
N LEU A 200 -8.29 4.54 -18.04
CA LEU A 200 -6.84 4.70 -17.97
C LEU A 200 -6.17 4.78 -19.36
N GLY A 201 -6.93 4.65 -20.45
CA GLY A 201 -6.43 4.80 -21.82
C GLY A 201 -5.43 3.71 -22.24
N ILE A 202 -5.47 2.54 -21.60
CA ILE A 202 -4.62 1.39 -21.93
C ILE A 202 -5.49 0.38 -22.67
N THR A 203 -5.62 0.61 -23.97
CA THR A 203 -6.07 -0.36 -24.98
C THR A 203 -4.87 -0.84 -25.77
#